data_AF-A0A183BYP4-F1
#
_entry.id   AF-A0A183BYP4-F1
#
_cell.length_a   1.000
_cell.length_b   1.000
_cell.length_c   1.000
_cell.angle_alpha   90.00
_cell.angle_beta   90.00
_cell.angle_gamma   90.00
#
_symmetry.space_group_name_H-M   'P 1'
#
loop_
_entity.id
_entity.type
_entity.pdbx_description
1 polymer ?
#
loop_
_entity_poly.entity_id
_entity_poly.type
_entity_poly.pdbx_seq_one_letter_code
_entity_poly.pdbx_strand_id
1 'polypeptide(L)'
;MSTSTTLAAPFKTTTVQTKPFAGQKPGTSGLRKRVPEFQQANYTENFIQCVLDGGLGNAKRGAVVVVGGDGRFLCPQAVNVIIKIAAANGVCLFSK
;
A
#
# COMPACT_ATOMS: atom_id res chain seq x y z
N MET A 1 11.29 -28.53 17.41
CA MET A 1 12.25 -27.50 16.96
C MET A 1 11.55 -26.15 17.02
N SER A 2 11.73 -25.40 18.11
CA SER A 2 11.13 -24.08 18.31
C SER A 2 11.91 -23.03 17.52
N THR A 3 11.36 -22.54 16.42
CA THR A 3 11.91 -21.36 15.75
C THR A 3 11.51 -20.12 16.53
N SER A 4 12.44 -19.62 17.36
CA SER A 4 12.34 -18.31 17.99
C SER A 4 12.26 -17.25 16.89
N THR A 5 11.08 -16.66 16.71
CA THR A 5 10.92 -15.50 15.83
C THR A 5 11.36 -14.29 16.65
N THR A 6 12.59 -13.83 16.40
CA THR A 6 13.06 -12.53 16.92
C THR A 6 12.09 -11.45 16.43
N LEU A 7 11.23 -10.96 17.33
CA LEU A 7 10.38 -9.81 17.06
C LEU A 7 11.29 -8.59 16.89
N ALA A 8 11.46 -8.16 15.63
CA ALA A 8 12.01 -6.84 15.31
C ALA A 8 11.21 -5.78 16.10
N ALA A 9 11.89 -4.71 16.54
CA ALA A 9 11.31 -3.64 17.34
C ALA A 9 9.91 -3.23 16.83
N PRO A 10 8.94 -2.94 17.72
CA PRO A 10 7.57 -2.70 17.32
C PRO A 10 7.49 -1.47 16.41
N PHE A 11 7.12 -1.68 15.14
CA PHE A 11 6.83 -0.59 14.22
C PHE A 11 5.56 0.14 14.71
N LYS A 12 5.63 1.45 14.86
CA LYS A 12 4.49 2.28 15.27
C LYS A 12 3.59 2.57 14.06
N THR A 13 2.33 2.16 14.15
CA THR A 13 1.28 2.56 13.19
C THR A 13 0.73 3.94 13.55
N THR A 14 0.50 4.78 12.55
CA THR A 14 -0.10 6.11 12.73
C THR A 14 -1.24 6.32 11.73
N THR A 15 -2.26 7.07 12.14
CA THR A 15 -3.33 7.52 11.25
C THR A 15 -3.01 8.93 10.78
N VAL A 16 -2.98 9.13 9.46
CA VAL A 16 -2.70 10.42 8.84
C VAL A 16 -3.99 10.98 8.26
N GLN A 17 -4.35 12.20 8.63
CA GLN A 17 -5.50 12.89 8.05
C GLN A 17 -5.19 13.32 6.61
N THR A 18 -6.13 13.09 5.71
CA THR A 18 -5.96 13.35 4.27
C THR A 18 -7.26 13.92 3.68
N LYS A 19 -7.19 14.39 2.43
CA LYS A 19 -8.34 14.89 1.67
C LYS A 19 -8.58 13.99 0.46
N PRO A 20 -9.85 13.74 0.07
CA PRO A 20 -10.15 12.97 -1.12
C PRO A 20 -9.67 13.70 -2.38
N PHE A 21 -9.20 12.94 -3.37
CA PHE A 21 -8.80 13.47 -4.67
C PHE A 21 -9.82 13.09 -5.75
N ALA A 22 -10.25 14.07 -6.54
CA ALA A 22 -11.07 13.80 -7.72
C ALA A 22 -10.25 13.04 -8.78
N GLY A 23 -10.92 12.18 -9.56
CA GLY A 23 -10.29 11.52 -10.70
C GLY A 23 -9.34 10.37 -10.37
N GLN A 24 -9.35 9.84 -9.14
CA GLN A 24 -8.71 8.57 -8.76
C GLN A 24 -9.55 7.33 -9.11
N LYS A 25 -10.32 7.39 -10.20
CA LYS A 25 -11.07 6.24 -10.72
C LYS A 25 -10.14 5.42 -11.63
N PRO A 26 -9.80 4.16 -11.28
CA PRO A 26 -9.00 3.32 -12.16
C PRO A 26 -9.80 2.97 -13.42
N GLY A 27 -9.12 2.90 -14.56
CA GLY A 27 -9.67 2.36 -15.81
C GLY A 27 -9.49 0.84 -15.88
N THR A 28 -9.74 0.27 -17.05
CA THR A 28 -9.55 -1.18 -17.31
C THR A 28 -8.13 -1.67 -17.06
N SER A 29 -7.13 -0.80 -17.24
CA SER A 29 -5.71 -1.10 -16.99
C SER A 29 -5.13 -0.39 -15.76
N GLY A 30 -5.98 -0.07 -14.76
CA GLY A 30 -5.59 0.62 -13.54
C GLY A 30 -5.61 2.15 -13.63
N LEU A 31 -5.08 2.81 -12.59
CA LEU A 31 -5.02 4.27 -12.53
C LEU A 31 -3.76 4.78 -13.27
N ARG A 32 -3.97 5.64 -14.27
CA ARG A 32 -2.89 6.25 -15.05
C ARG A 32 -2.98 7.76 -14.97
N LYS A 33 -1.92 8.38 -14.46
CA LYS A 33 -1.80 9.84 -14.27
C LYS A 33 -0.37 10.28 -14.55
N ARG A 34 -0.14 11.59 -14.65
CA ARG A 34 1.22 12.11 -14.84
C ARG A 34 2.02 11.96 -13.56
N VAL A 35 3.33 11.78 -13.69
CA VAL A 35 4.28 11.66 -12.57
C VAL A 35 4.09 12.76 -11.50
N PRO A 36 3.93 14.05 -11.87
CA PRO A 36 3.73 15.11 -10.87
C PRO A 36 2.45 14.96 -10.05
N GLU A 37 1.42 14.28 -10.56
CA GLU A 37 0.20 14.02 -9.79
C GLU A 37 0.46 12.99 -8.69
N PHE A 38 1.21 11.91 -9.00
CA PHE A 38 1.60 10.90 -8.01
C PHE A 38 2.55 11.41 -6.92
N GLN A 39 3.26 12.51 -7.20
CA GLN A 39 4.14 13.18 -6.25
C GLN A 39 3.40 14.16 -5.32
N GLN A 40 2.13 14.46 -5.59
CA GLN A 40 1.33 15.27 -4.67
C GLN A 40 1.19 14.54 -3.33
N ALA A 41 1.27 15.29 -2.24
CA ALA A 41 1.15 14.75 -0.90
C ALA A 41 -0.16 13.96 -0.74
N ASN A 42 -0.05 12.73 -0.24
CA ASN A 42 -1.16 11.81 0.00
C ASN A 42 -1.89 11.31 -1.27
N TYR A 43 -1.45 11.64 -2.48
CA TYR A 43 -2.16 11.17 -3.68
C TYR A 43 -2.03 9.65 -3.82
N THR A 44 -0.80 9.15 -3.78
CA THR A 44 -0.50 7.72 -3.93
C THR A 44 -1.00 6.94 -2.72
N GLU A 45 -0.82 7.47 -1.53
CA GLU A 45 -1.25 6.89 -0.26
C GLU A 45 -2.77 6.68 -0.22
N ASN A 46 -3.54 7.69 -0.61
CA ASN A 46 -5.00 7.59 -0.64
C ASN A 46 -5.47 6.51 -1.60
N PHE A 47 -4.88 6.45 -2.79
CA PHE A 47 -5.27 5.45 -3.77
C PHE A 47 -4.98 4.03 -3.27
N ILE A 48 -3.81 3.81 -2.65
CA ILE A 48 -3.46 2.51 -2.05
C ILE A 48 -4.43 2.12 -0.93
N GLN A 49 -4.76 3.06 -0.03
CA GLN A 49 -5.72 2.81 1.04
C GLN A 49 -7.10 2.42 0.46
N CYS A 50 -7.58 3.14 -0.56
CA CYS A 50 -8.82 2.79 -1.26
C CYS A 50 -8.77 1.41 -1.93
N VAL A 51 -7.63 1.02 -2.50
CA VAL A 51 -7.46 -0.32 -3.10
C VAL A 51 -7.54 -1.42 -2.03
N LEU A 52 -6.90 -1.23 -0.88
CA LEU A 52 -6.99 -2.21 0.22
C LEU A 52 -8.42 -2.29 0.79
N ASP A 53 -9.07 -1.14 1.00
CA ASP A 53 -10.41 -1.08 1.57
C ASP A 53 -11.48 -1.59 0.60
N GLY A 54 -11.38 -1.24 -0.69
CA GLY A 54 -12.34 -1.66 -1.70
C GLY A 54 -12.09 -3.06 -2.26
N GLY A 55 -10.82 -3.48 -2.37
CA GLY A 55 -10.44 -4.77 -2.95
C GLY A 55 -10.46 -5.91 -1.95
N LEU A 56 -9.95 -5.69 -0.74
CA LEU A 56 -9.88 -6.73 0.30
C LEU A 56 -10.91 -6.53 1.41
N GLY A 57 -11.29 -5.27 1.71
CA GLY A 57 -12.26 -4.95 2.75
C GLY A 57 -11.88 -5.56 4.10
N ASN A 58 -12.77 -6.35 4.68
CA ASN A 58 -12.54 -7.02 5.96
C ASN A 58 -11.52 -8.16 5.87
N ALA A 59 -11.26 -8.70 4.68
CA ALA A 59 -10.29 -9.79 4.47
C ALA A 59 -8.83 -9.31 4.41
N LYS A 60 -8.56 -8.00 4.52
CA LYS A 60 -7.19 -7.46 4.41
C LYS A 60 -6.25 -7.94 5.51
N ARG A 61 -6.77 -8.23 6.71
CA ARG A 61 -5.94 -8.70 7.83
C ARG A 61 -5.48 -10.13 7.57
N GLY A 62 -4.17 -10.34 7.52
CA GLY A 62 -3.56 -11.64 7.24
C GLY A 62 -3.54 -12.02 5.75
N ALA A 63 -4.13 -11.23 4.86
CA ALA A 63 -4.05 -11.45 3.43
C ALA A 63 -2.59 -11.31 2.94
N VAL A 64 -2.25 -12.03 1.87
CA VAL A 64 -0.96 -11.90 1.19
C VAL A 64 -1.19 -11.14 -0.11
N VAL A 65 -0.44 -10.05 -0.31
CA VAL A 65 -0.54 -9.20 -1.51
C VAL A 65 0.78 -9.23 -2.25
N VAL A 66 0.71 -9.49 -3.56
CA VAL A 66 1.86 -9.42 -4.46
C VAL A 66 2.00 -7.98 -4.94
N VAL A 67 3.21 -7.41 -4.81
CA VAL A 67 3.53 -6.04 -5.24
C VAL A 67 4.65 -6.10 -6.26
N GLY A 68 4.46 -5.46 -7.42
CA GLY A 68 5.42 -5.45 -8.51
C GLY A 68 5.28 -4.22 -9.40
N GLY A 69 6.30 -3.96 -10.21
CA GLY A 69 6.35 -2.85 -11.16
C GLY A 69 7.34 -3.14 -12.28
N ASP A 70 7.31 -2.33 -13.33
CA ASP A 70 8.14 -2.49 -14.53
C ASP A 70 9.47 -1.71 -14.47
N GLY A 71 9.81 -1.16 -13.29
CA GLY A 71 11.08 -0.46 -13.04
C GLY A 71 11.11 1.00 -13.48
N ARG A 72 9.97 1.60 -13.86
CA ARG A 72 9.89 3.02 -14.22
C ARG A 72 10.24 3.95 -13.06
N PHE A 73 10.44 5.22 -13.40
CA PHE A 73 10.55 6.30 -12.44
C PHE A 73 9.36 6.30 -11.47
N LEU A 74 9.65 6.47 -10.17
CA LEU A 74 8.74 6.31 -9.01
C LEU A 74 8.40 4.88 -8.57
N CYS A 75 8.75 3.82 -9.31
CA CYS A 75 8.44 2.45 -8.86
C CYS A 75 8.99 2.12 -7.45
N PRO A 76 10.27 2.38 -7.13
CA PRO A 76 10.80 2.09 -5.80
C PRO A 76 10.08 2.86 -4.67
N GLN A 77 9.72 4.11 -4.93
CA GLN A 77 9.01 4.97 -4.00
C GLN A 77 7.58 4.46 -3.76
N ALA A 78 6.86 4.13 -4.83
CA ALA A 78 5.50 3.60 -4.75
C ALA A 78 5.46 2.26 -4.01
N VAL A 79 6.39 1.35 -4.30
CA VAL A 79 6.50 0.05 -3.60
C VAL A 79 6.71 0.25 -2.10
N ASN A 80 7.59 1.17 -1.70
CA ASN A 80 7.80 1.48 -0.28
C ASN A 80 6.55 2.02 0.40
N VAL A 81 5.76 2.85 -0.28
CA VAL A 81 4.47 3.35 0.25
C VAL A 81 3.47 2.22 0.39
N ILE A 82 3.35 1.33 -0.61
CA ILE A 82 2.45 0.17 -0.57
C ILE A 82 2.78 -0.71 0.63
N ILE A 83 4.06 -1.05 0.85
CA ILE A 83 4.49 -1.90 1.97
C ILE A 83 4.12 -1.27 3.32
N LYS A 84 4.38 0.03 3.51
CA LYS A 84 4.07 0.73 4.76
C LYS A 84 2.56 0.74 5.05
N ILE A 85 1.74 1.06 4.05
CA ILE A 85 0.28 1.12 4.21
C ILE A 85 -0.29 -0.29 4.42
N ALA A 86 0.17 -1.28 3.65
CA ALA A 86 -0.25 -2.67 3.79
C ALA A 86 0.07 -3.22 5.18
N ALA A 87 1.29 -2.99 5.68
CA ALA A 87 1.69 -3.38 7.03
C ALA A 87 0.82 -2.70 8.11
N ALA A 88 0.55 -1.39 7.97
CA ALA A 88 -0.32 -0.66 8.89
C ALA A 88 -1.79 -1.16 8.87
N ASN A 89 -2.25 -1.70 7.74
CA ASN A 89 -3.58 -2.31 7.60
C ASN A 89 -3.62 -3.81 8.02
N GLY A 90 -2.50 -4.38 8.46
CA GLY A 90 -2.42 -5.76 8.93
C GLY A 90 -2.36 -6.81 7.81
N VAL A 91 -1.98 -6.41 6.59
CA VAL A 91 -1.69 -7.33 5.48
C VAL A 91 -0.42 -8.12 5.81
N CYS A 92 -0.44 -9.43 5.58
CA CYS A 92 0.73 -10.28 5.76
C CYS A 92 1.69 -10.14 4.57
N LEU A 93 2.97 -9.92 4.86
CA LEU A 93 4.00 -9.80 3.82
C LEU A 93 4.55 -11.15 3.34
N PHE A 94 4.34 -12.24 4.08
CA PHE A 94 4.86 -13.57 3.74
C PHE A 94 3.92 -14.68 4.22
N SER A 95 3.50 -15.57 3.33
CA SER A 95 2.99 -16.90 3.74
C SER A 95 4.18 -17.72 4.22
N LYS A 96 4.09 -18.23 5.45
CA LYS A 96 4.96 -19.33 5.89
C LYS A 96 4.59 -20.62 5.16
#